data_AF-A0AA43CNF0-F1
#
_entry.id   AF-A0AA43CNF0-F1
#
_cell.length_a   1.000
_cell.length_b   1.000
_cell.length_c   1.000
_cell.angle_alpha   90.00
_cell.angle_beta   90.00
_cell.angle_gamma   90.00
#
_symmetry.space_group_name_H-M   'P 1'
#
loop_
_entity.id
_entity.type
_entity.pdbx_description
1 polymer ?
#
loop_
_entity_poly.entity_id
_entity_poly.type
_entity_poly.pdbx_seq_one_letter_code
_entity_poly.pdbx_strand_id
1 'polypeptide(L)'
;MTSIKNVIEFEHAVIFGYPVGSRPVFLYDGFSSAHKKSSVAPYLNGSYLVDPFFDACVKQIEPALYRMRDLAPDDFYANVGAHPGYVSPCISHEPGYLSEEIGFFARNEYGTYIVLSLMRPHDAPPFSSAEFAWLVRIEPVVRSTLAHHWRELGSKEVSEPSGACLSSFVEGTFRTFGDPVLTSREQDVARLILRGHSSESIARHLGITTATVKIHRRNLYAKLNISSLSELFALFIDVLSTASPVENGAGR
;
A
#
# COMPACT_ATOMS: atom_id res chain seq x y z
N MET A 1 10.91 8.47 19.00
CA MET A 1 11.03 7.04 18.62
C MET A 1 11.78 6.20 19.66
N THR A 2 12.82 6.74 20.31
CA THR A 2 13.58 6.05 21.38
C THR A 2 12.70 5.50 22.51
N SER A 3 11.63 6.21 22.90
CA SER A 3 10.75 5.77 24.00
C SER A 3 9.86 4.57 23.68
N ILE A 4 9.48 4.35 22.40
CA ILE A 4 8.67 3.18 22.00
C ILE A 4 9.58 1.94 21.89
N LYS A 5 10.81 2.10 21.37
CA LYS A 5 11.81 1.02 21.29
C LYS A 5 12.18 0.43 22.66
N ASN A 6 12.02 1.20 23.72
CA ASN A 6 12.28 0.74 25.10
C ASN A 6 11.19 -0.18 25.66
N VAL A 7 10.05 -0.30 24.99
CA VAL A 7 8.90 -1.09 25.47
C VAL A 7 8.52 -2.19 24.50
N ILE A 8 8.68 -1.95 23.20
CA ILE A 8 8.33 -2.91 22.15
C ILE A 8 9.46 -2.97 21.14
N GLU A 9 9.89 -4.19 20.87
CA GLU A 9 10.90 -4.47 19.85
C GLU A 9 10.28 -4.36 18.46
N PHE A 10 10.90 -3.55 17.60
CA PHE A 10 10.59 -3.43 16.19
C PHE A 10 11.87 -3.04 15.46
N GLU A 11 12.03 -3.52 14.24
CA GLU A 11 13.27 -3.33 13.48
C GLU A 11 13.25 -2.03 12.68
N HIS A 12 12.09 -1.74 12.07
CA HIS A 12 11.93 -0.62 11.16
C HIS A 12 10.74 0.24 11.56
N ALA A 13 10.89 1.53 11.30
CA ALA A 13 9.81 2.48 11.42
C ALA A 13 9.94 3.54 10.33
N VAL A 14 8.83 3.89 9.70
CA VAL A 14 8.76 4.88 8.63
C VAL A 14 7.54 5.74 8.81
N ILE A 15 7.56 6.94 8.25
CA ILE A 15 6.39 7.81 8.19
C ILE A 15 6.11 8.16 6.73
N PHE A 16 4.88 7.88 6.31
CA PHE A 16 4.35 8.33 5.03
C PHE A 16 3.18 9.29 5.24
N GLY A 17 3.11 10.31 4.39
CA GLY A 17 1.94 11.14 4.19
C GLY A 17 1.12 10.62 3.01
N TYR A 18 -0.20 10.65 3.13
CA TYR A 18 -1.15 10.18 2.12
C TYR A 18 -2.14 11.30 1.81
N PRO A 19 -1.78 12.24 0.93
CA PRO A 19 -2.69 13.30 0.51
C PRO A 19 -3.85 12.73 -0.31
N VAL A 20 -5.02 13.37 -0.22
CA VAL A 20 -6.21 12.93 -0.96
C VAL A 20 -5.97 13.03 -2.47
N GLY A 21 -6.19 11.94 -3.19
CA GLY A 21 -6.07 11.89 -4.66
C GLY A 21 -4.64 12.05 -5.18
N SER A 22 -3.63 11.79 -4.35
CA SER A 22 -2.22 11.84 -4.72
C SER A 22 -1.48 10.62 -4.20
N ARG A 23 -0.33 10.34 -4.81
CA ARG A 23 0.58 9.29 -4.34
C ARG A 23 1.12 9.61 -2.94
N PRO A 24 1.55 8.59 -2.18
CA PRO A 24 2.18 8.79 -0.89
C PRO A 24 3.43 9.68 -0.97
N VAL A 25 3.72 10.39 0.11
CA VAL A 25 4.94 11.18 0.31
C VAL A 25 5.74 10.53 1.43
N PHE A 26 7.02 10.27 1.19
CA PHE A 26 7.91 9.71 2.21
C PHE A 26 8.42 10.85 3.11
N LEU A 27 8.19 10.76 4.42
CA LEU A 27 8.45 11.84 5.37
C LEU A 27 9.57 11.53 6.35
N TYR A 28 9.76 10.25 6.66
CA TYR A 28 10.78 9.86 7.63
C TYR A 28 11.30 8.45 7.37
N ASP A 29 12.63 8.33 7.40
CA ASP A 29 13.41 7.11 7.33
C ASP A 29 13.93 6.74 8.74
N GLY A 30 13.39 5.67 9.32
CA GLY A 30 13.87 5.09 10.57
C GLY A 30 14.65 3.80 10.42
N PHE A 31 15.12 3.47 9.20
CA PHE A 31 15.95 2.29 8.96
C PHE A 31 17.32 2.43 9.63
N SER A 32 17.89 1.31 10.09
CA SER A 32 19.29 1.28 10.49
C SER A 32 20.17 1.47 9.25
N SER A 33 21.31 2.15 9.40
CA SER A 33 22.19 2.57 8.29
C SER A 33 22.72 1.44 7.39
N ALA A 34 22.47 0.17 7.73
CA ALA A 34 22.87 -1.02 6.98
C ALA A 34 21.87 -1.43 5.87
N HIS A 35 20.61 -1.02 5.95
CA HIS A 35 19.56 -1.39 4.96
C HIS A 35 19.05 -0.13 4.26
N LYS A 36 19.79 0.32 3.23
CA LYS A 36 19.46 1.54 2.47
C LYS A 36 18.27 1.33 1.52
N LYS A 37 17.29 2.25 1.59
CA LYS A 37 16.60 3.00 0.51
C LYS A 37 16.05 2.28 -0.75
N SER A 38 16.28 1.00 -0.97
CA SER A 38 15.94 0.34 -2.24
C SER A 38 14.44 0.02 -2.40
N SER A 39 13.65 0.11 -1.31
CA SER A 39 12.23 -0.25 -1.26
C SER A 39 11.26 0.93 -1.36
N VAL A 40 11.69 2.15 -1.00
CA VAL A 40 10.83 3.35 -1.05
C VAL A 40 10.51 3.75 -2.50
N ALA A 41 11.50 3.72 -3.40
CA ALA A 41 11.29 4.17 -4.78
C ALA A 41 10.33 3.24 -5.57
N PRO A 42 10.47 1.90 -5.55
CA PRO A 42 9.48 1.01 -6.18
C PRO A 42 8.08 1.18 -5.59
N TYR A 43 7.97 1.33 -4.26
CA TYR A 43 6.69 1.59 -3.61
C TYR A 43 6.03 2.87 -4.15
N LEU A 44 6.75 4.00 -4.13
CA LEU A 44 6.28 5.30 -4.61
C LEU A 44 5.98 5.35 -6.11
N ASN A 45 6.47 4.38 -6.89
CA ASN A 45 6.24 4.25 -8.33
C ASN A 45 5.00 3.42 -8.67
N GLY A 46 4.29 2.83 -7.70
CA GLY A 46 2.94 2.30 -7.94
C GLY A 46 2.51 1.12 -7.10
N SER A 47 3.42 0.43 -6.38
CA SER A 47 3.01 -0.68 -5.50
C SER A 47 2.07 -0.23 -4.38
N TYR A 48 2.08 1.06 -4.02
CA TYR A 48 1.09 1.64 -3.08
C TYR A 48 -0.37 1.46 -3.52
N LEU A 49 -0.65 1.27 -4.81
CA LEU A 49 -2.03 1.14 -5.32
C LEU A 49 -2.75 -0.14 -4.85
N VAL A 50 -1.97 -1.15 -4.46
CA VAL A 50 -2.45 -2.43 -3.92
C VAL A 50 -2.20 -2.55 -2.42
N ASP A 51 -1.68 -1.49 -1.78
CA ASP A 51 -1.35 -1.47 -0.36
C ASP A 51 -2.60 -1.28 0.53
N PRO A 52 -2.83 -2.12 1.55
CA PRO A 52 -3.99 -2.00 2.43
C PRO A 52 -4.05 -0.69 3.24
N PHE A 53 -2.91 -0.11 3.63
CA PHE A 53 -2.89 1.19 4.32
C PHE A 53 -3.23 2.33 3.36
N PHE A 54 -2.74 2.28 2.12
CA PHE A 54 -3.17 3.24 1.10
C PHE A 54 -4.68 3.15 0.85
N ASP A 55 -5.22 1.94 0.66
CA ASP A 55 -6.66 1.73 0.44
C ASP A 55 -7.49 2.20 1.65
N ALA A 56 -7.01 1.98 2.88
CA ALA A 56 -7.63 2.52 4.09
C ALA A 56 -7.66 4.06 4.13
N CYS A 57 -6.57 4.72 3.71
CA CYS A 57 -6.52 6.18 3.59
C CYS A 57 -7.50 6.70 2.53
N VAL A 58 -7.59 6.03 1.38
CA VAL A 58 -8.57 6.36 0.32
C VAL A 58 -10.00 6.19 0.82
N LYS A 59 -10.29 5.14 1.59
CA LYS A 59 -11.60 4.88 2.22
C LYS A 59 -11.92 5.81 3.39
N GLN A 60 -10.97 6.63 3.84
CA GLN A 60 -11.14 7.61 4.92
C GLN A 60 -11.59 6.97 6.25
N ILE A 61 -11.01 5.82 6.61
CA ILE A 61 -11.32 5.11 7.86
C ILE A 61 -10.99 5.94 9.12
N GLU A 62 -11.61 5.63 10.26
CA GLU A 62 -11.32 6.39 11.49
C GLU A 62 -9.82 6.35 11.86
N PRO A 63 -9.18 7.49 12.21
CA PRO A 63 -7.79 7.49 12.63
C PRO A 63 -7.59 6.74 13.95
N ALA A 64 -6.81 5.67 13.90
CA ALA A 64 -6.46 4.84 15.05
C ALA A 64 -5.17 4.03 14.77
N LEU A 65 -4.87 3.09 15.66
CA LEU A 65 -3.86 2.06 15.44
C LEU A 65 -4.48 0.85 14.75
N TYR A 66 -3.87 0.41 13.64
CA TYR A 66 -4.30 -0.77 12.90
C TYR A 66 -3.14 -1.73 12.67
N ARG A 67 -3.45 -3.02 12.60
CA ARG A 67 -2.57 -3.98 11.94
C ARG A 67 -2.89 -3.96 10.45
N MET A 68 -1.86 -3.98 9.59
CA MET A 68 -2.10 -4.09 8.15
C MET A 68 -2.93 -5.32 7.81
N ARG A 69 -2.70 -6.43 8.52
CA ARG A 69 -3.47 -7.66 8.33
C ARG A 69 -4.95 -7.59 8.66
N ASP A 70 -5.36 -6.66 9.52
CA ASP A 70 -6.76 -6.48 9.86
C ASP A 70 -7.47 -5.60 8.81
N LEU A 71 -6.71 -4.81 8.05
CA LEU A 71 -7.18 -3.97 6.94
C LEU A 71 -7.08 -4.68 5.59
N ALA A 72 -6.14 -5.62 5.46
CA ALA A 72 -5.88 -6.36 4.25
C ALA A 72 -7.09 -7.21 3.85
N PRO A 73 -7.42 -7.26 2.56
CA PRO A 73 -8.41 -8.21 2.06
C PRO A 73 -8.04 -9.67 2.35
N ASP A 74 -9.06 -10.51 2.39
CA ASP A 74 -9.04 -11.90 2.84
C ASP A 74 -8.05 -12.80 2.09
N ASP A 75 -7.74 -12.50 0.84
CA ASP A 75 -6.80 -13.24 -0.01
C ASP A 75 -5.47 -12.47 -0.23
N PHE A 76 -5.24 -11.36 0.46
CA PHE A 76 -4.10 -10.48 0.23
C PHE A 76 -2.77 -11.18 0.48
N TYR A 77 -2.51 -11.67 1.70
CA TYR A 77 -1.22 -12.32 2.02
C TYR A 77 -1.03 -13.65 1.31
N ALA A 78 -2.11 -14.36 0.98
CA ALA A 78 -2.05 -15.61 0.24
C ALA A 78 -1.60 -15.40 -1.22
N ASN A 79 -1.75 -14.18 -1.76
CA ASN A 79 -1.55 -13.92 -3.17
C ASN A 79 -0.69 -12.68 -3.44
N VAL A 80 -1.23 -11.49 -3.19
CA VAL A 80 -0.57 -10.21 -3.50
C VAL A 80 0.66 -10.01 -2.61
N GLY A 81 0.48 -10.14 -1.30
CA GLY A 81 1.56 -9.98 -0.32
C GLY A 81 2.66 -11.04 -0.42
N ALA A 82 2.37 -12.21 -1.01
CA ALA A 82 3.35 -13.28 -1.25
C ALA A 82 4.05 -13.17 -2.61
N HIS A 83 3.63 -12.24 -3.48
CA HIS A 83 4.17 -12.14 -4.83
C HIS A 83 5.59 -11.51 -4.81
N PRO A 84 6.61 -12.08 -5.49
CA PRO A 84 7.98 -11.54 -5.48
C PRO A 84 8.11 -10.10 -5.99
N GLY A 85 7.20 -9.67 -6.84
CA GLY A 85 7.13 -8.31 -7.37
C GLY A 85 6.35 -7.31 -6.50
N TYR A 86 5.71 -7.74 -5.41
CA TYR A 86 5.04 -6.81 -4.50
C TYR A 86 6.07 -6.19 -3.56
N VAL A 87 6.18 -4.86 -3.61
CA VAL A 87 7.04 -4.09 -2.72
C VAL A 87 6.13 -3.26 -1.81
N SER A 88 5.95 -3.70 -0.56
CA SER A 88 5.47 -2.78 0.49
C SER A 88 6.58 -1.76 0.79
N PRO A 89 6.26 -0.60 1.38
CA PRO A 89 7.17 0.53 1.52
C PRO A 89 8.51 0.21 2.19
N CYS A 90 8.66 -0.97 2.79
CA CYS A 90 9.83 -1.40 3.53
C CYS A 90 10.30 -2.83 3.21
N ILE A 91 9.74 -3.50 2.20
CA ILE A 91 10.15 -4.84 1.80
C ILE A 91 11.50 -4.76 1.06
N SER A 92 12.55 -5.36 1.65
CA SER A 92 13.75 -5.77 0.91
C SER A 92 13.32 -6.58 -0.32
N HIS A 93 13.99 -6.48 -1.47
CA HIS A 93 13.66 -7.21 -2.71
C HIS A 93 13.66 -8.76 -2.58
N GLU A 94 13.85 -9.28 -1.36
CA GLU A 94 13.82 -10.69 -1.03
C GLU A 94 12.42 -11.14 -0.58
N PRO A 95 11.84 -12.16 -1.23
CA PRO A 95 10.56 -12.74 -0.84
C PRO A 95 10.54 -13.14 0.65
N GLY A 96 9.49 -12.73 1.37
CA GLY A 96 9.23 -13.18 2.74
C GLY A 96 9.98 -12.42 3.84
N TYR A 97 10.06 -11.08 3.78
CA TYR A 97 10.82 -10.30 4.76
C TYR A 97 9.99 -9.66 5.89
N LEU A 98 8.66 -9.59 5.82
CA LEU A 98 7.83 -9.00 6.90
C LEU A 98 6.85 -10.01 7.50
N SER A 99 6.92 -10.18 8.83
CA SER A 99 5.97 -10.98 9.62
C SER A 99 4.75 -10.13 9.98
N GLU A 100 4.99 -8.85 10.27
CA GLU A 100 3.94 -7.93 10.65
C GLU A 100 4.28 -6.45 10.45
N GLU A 101 3.27 -5.70 10.00
CA GLU A 101 3.25 -4.25 9.98
C GLU A 101 2.02 -3.71 10.73
N ILE A 102 2.23 -2.72 11.59
CA ILE A 102 1.19 -1.94 12.27
C ILE A 102 1.36 -0.46 11.94
N GLY A 103 0.26 0.28 11.87
CA GLY A 103 0.25 1.70 11.51
C GLY A 103 -0.54 2.54 12.50
N PHE A 104 0.06 3.63 12.98
CA PHE A 104 -0.64 4.69 13.71
C PHE A 104 -1.12 5.76 12.72
N PHE A 105 -2.43 5.91 12.58
CA PHE A 105 -3.04 6.81 11.62
C PHE A 105 -3.41 8.14 12.31
N ALA A 106 -2.91 9.24 11.76
CA ALA A 106 -3.37 10.59 12.05
C ALA A 106 -3.96 11.20 10.78
N ARG A 107 -5.09 11.92 10.89
CA ARG A 107 -5.70 12.65 9.78
C ARG A 107 -5.79 14.13 10.10
N ASN A 108 -5.47 14.98 9.14
CA ASN A 108 -5.64 16.43 9.26
C ASN A 108 -7.04 16.89 8.77
N GLU A 109 -7.31 18.19 8.87
CA GLU A 109 -8.58 18.79 8.43
C GLU A 109 -8.86 18.69 6.92
N TYR A 110 -7.82 18.46 6.10
CA TYR A 110 -7.91 18.32 4.64
C TYR A 110 -8.10 16.86 4.19
N GLY A 111 -8.20 15.90 5.11
CA GLY A 111 -8.34 14.48 4.81
C GLY A 111 -7.04 13.75 4.50
N THR A 112 -5.89 14.43 4.58
CA THR A 112 -4.56 13.82 4.42
C THR A 112 -4.23 12.98 5.64
N TYR A 113 -3.85 11.73 5.40
CA TYR A 113 -3.34 10.84 6.45
C TYR A 113 -1.85 10.94 6.61
N ILE A 114 -1.40 10.63 7.82
CA ILE A 114 -0.01 10.40 8.16
C ILE A 114 0.02 9.10 8.92
N VAL A 115 0.80 8.17 8.41
CA VAL A 115 0.89 6.84 9.00
C VAL A 115 2.32 6.64 9.45
N LEU A 116 2.49 6.47 10.76
CA LEU A 116 3.71 5.90 11.32
C LEU A 116 3.55 4.39 11.31
N SER A 117 4.31 3.72 10.44
CA SER A 117 4.38 2.26 10.42
C SER A 117 5.49 1.76 11.33
N LEU A 118 5.21 0.70 12.10
CA LEU A 118 6.20 -0.09 12.82
C LEU A 118 6.18 -1.52 12.29
N MET A 119 7.36 -2.09 12.04
CA MET A 119 7.49 -3.38 11.39
C MET A 119 8.37 -4.36 12.16
N ARG A 120 8.04 -5.64 12.00
CA ARG A 120 8.87 -6.77 12.42
C ARG A 120 9.25 -7.63 11.21
N PRO A 121 10.50 -8.12 11.15
CA PRO A 121 10.94 -9.00 10.07
C PRO A 121 10.18 -10.34 10.12
N HIS A 122 10.20 -11.09 9.02
CA HIS A 122 9.45 -12.34 8.86
C HIS A 122 9.81 -13.44 9.87
N ASP A 123 11.06 -13.47 10.31
CA ASP A 123 11.56 -14.41 11.31
C ASP A 123 11.20 -14.01 12.76
N ALA A 124 10.72 -12.79 12.97
CA ALA A 124 10.26 -12.33 14.27
C ALA A 124 8.78 -12.70 14.52
N PRO A 125 8.41 -12.99 15.79
CA PRO A 125 7.02 -13.19 16.14
C PRO A 125 6.22 -11.90 15.92
N PRO A 126 4.97 -12.02 15.42
CA PRO A 126 4.08 -10.87 15.34
C PRO A 126 3.89 -10.21 16.72
N PHE A 127 3.50 -8.93 16.75
CA PHE A 127 3.09 -8.22 17.96
C PHE A 127 1.99 -9.03 18.66
N SER A 128 2.29 -9.48 19.88
CA SER A 128 1.36 -10.19 20.73
C SER A 128 0.14 -9.32 21.06
N SER A 129 -0.94 -9.95 21.54
CA SER A 129 -2.13 -9.23 21.99
C SER A 129 -1.82 -8.24 23.11
N ALA A 130 -0.87 -8.57 24.00
CA ALA A 130 -0.45 -7.70 25.10
C ALA A 130 0.31 -6.45 24.59
N GLU A 131 1.25 -6.64 23.67
CA GLU A 131 1.99 -5.53 23.05
C GLU A 131 1.05 -4.62 22.28
N PHE A 132 0.14 -5.18 21.48
CA PHE A 132 -0.82 -4.39 20.72
C PHE A 132 -1.81 -3.64 21.62
N ALA A 133 -2.31 -4.26 22.69
CA ALA A 133 -3.16 -3.57 23.66
C ALA A 133 -2.44 -2.41 24.35
N TRP A 134 -1.14 -2.55 24.61
CA TRP A 134 -0.32 -1.44 25.12
C TRP A 134 -0.17 -0.32 24.07
N LEU A 135 0.08 -0.67 22.81
CA LEU A 135 0.16 0.29 21.70
C LEU A 135 -1.16 1.05 21.52
N VAL A 136 -2.30 0.39 21.61
CA VAL A 136 -3.63 1.02 21.59
C VAL A 136 -3.77 2.05 22.73
N ARG A 137 -3.21 1.77 23.91
CA ARG A 137 -3.27 2.71 25.04
C ARG A 137 -2.47 3.99 24.79
N ILE A 138 -1.35 3.89 24.07
CA ILE A 138 -0.51 5.05 23.76
C ILE A 138 -0.87 5.73 22.44
N GLU A 139 -1.72 5.11 21.62
CA GLU A 139 -2.18 5.61 20.32
C GLU A 139 -2.57 7.09 20.35
N PRO A 140 -3.37 7.59 21.32
CA PRO A 140 -3.80 8.99 21.29
C PRO A 140 -2.63 9.97 21.43
N VAL A 141 -1.60 9.59 22.18
CA VAL A 141 -0.38 10.39 22.37
C VAL A 141 0.45 10.37 21.09
N VAL A 142 0.63 9.19 20.48
CA VAL A 142 1.35 9.03 19.22
C VAL A 142 0.66 9.82 18.11
N ARG A 143 -0.66 9.68 17.95
CA ARG A 143 -1.46 10.41 16.96
C ARG A 143 -1.39 11.92 17.14
N SER A 144 -1.47 12.41 18.37
CA SER A 144 -1.33 13.84 18.67
C SER A 144 0.07 14.36 18.29
N THR A 145 1.10 13.55 18.54
CA THR A 145 2.49 13.87 18.17
C THR A 145 2.66 13.91 16.65
N LEU A 146 2.12 12.93 15.91
CA LEU A 146 2.12 12.91 14.45
C LEU A 146 1.42 14.13 13.87
N ALA A 147 0.24 14.47 14.39
CA ALA A 147 -0.53 15.63 13.95
C ALA A 147 0.16 16.97 14.26
N HIS A 148 0.96 17.03 15.34
CA HIS A 148 1.78 18.21 15.64
C HIS A 148 2.98 18.32 14.69
N HIS A 149 3.75 17.23 14.56
CA HIS A 149 4.96 17.21 13.75
C HIS A 149 4.67 17.44 12.26
N TRP A 150 3.51 17.02 11.78
CA TRP A 150 3.06 17.35 10.43
C TRP A 150 2.88 18.83 10.18
N ARG A 151 2.31 19.57 11.13
CA ARG A 151 2.13 21.02 10.96
C ARG A 151 3.49 21.71 10.79
N GLU A 152 4.53 21.16 11.39
CA GLU A 152 5.90 21.62 11.27
C GLU A 152 6.56 21.16 9.95
N LEU A 153 6.47 19.87 9.59
CA LEU A 153 7.07 19.29 8.37
C LEU A 153 6.33 19.70 7.08
N GLY A 154 5.01 19.70 7.11
CA GLY A 154 4.13 20.03 6.00
C GLY A 154 4.28 21.48 5.51
N SER A 155 4.79 22.37 6.37
CA SER A 155 5.11 23.76 6.02
C SER A 155 6.36 23.90 5.14
N LYS A 156 7.21 22.86 5.03
CA LYS A 156 8.48 22.91 4.30
C LYS A 156 8.57 21.98 3.09
N GLU A 157 7.85 20.84 3.08
CA GLU A 157 8.01 19.82 2.02
C GLU A 157 6.75 19.53 1.21
N VAL A 158 5.57 20.01 1.62
CA VAL A 158 4.34 19.89 0.81
C VAL A 158 4.26 21.09 -0.14
N SER A 159 5.25 21.20 -1.02
CA SER A 159 5.11 22.01 -2.25
C SER A 159 4.47 21.11 -3.32
N GLU A 160 3.24 21.40 -3.71
CA GLU A 160 2.62 20.86 -4.95
C GLU A 160 3.39 21.34 -6.21
N PRO A 161 3.22 20.77 -7.43
CA PRO A 161 2.71 19.47 -7.86
C PRO A 161 3.60 18.86 -8.98
N SER A 162 4.94 18.82 -8.87
CA SER A 162 5.76 18.24 -9.96
C SER A 162 5.50 16.73 -10.16
N GLY A 163 4.99 16.05 -9.12
CA GLY A 163 4.59 14.63 -9.16
C GLY A 163 3.08 14.36 -9.27
N ALA A 164 2.22 15.37 -9.28
CA ALA A 164 0.76 15.18 -9.30
C ALA A 164 0.28 14.60 -10.65
N CYS A 165 0.92 15.02 -11.75
CA CYS A 165 0.66 14.45 -13.07
C CYS A 165 0.99 12.95 -13.08
N LEU A 166 2.17 12.57 -12.56
CA LEU A 166 2.57 11.17 -12.46
C LEU A 166 1.63 10.35 -11.55
N SER A 167 1.24 10.86 -10.38
CA SER A 167 0.31 10.14 -9.51
C SER A 167 -1.07 9.98 -10.15
N SER A 168 -1.60 11.04 -10.76
CA SER A 168 -2.87 10.98 -11.48
C SER A 168 -2.80 10.02 -12.68
N PHE A 169 -1.64 9.92 -13.32
CA PHE A 169 -1.40 9.00 -14.43
C PHE A 169 -1.32 7.55 -13.96
N VAL A 170 -0.60 7.27 -12.87
CA VAL A 170 -0.46 5.93 -12.27
C VAL A 170 -1.81 5.44 -11.72
N GLU A 171 -2.55 6.28 -11.01
CA GLU A 171 -3.91 5.96 -10.57
C GLU A 171 -4.88 5.81 -11.75
N GLY A 172 -4.75 6.66 -12.77
CA GLY A 172 -5.52 6.56 -14.02
C GLY A 172 -5.28 5.23 -14.72
N THR A 173 -4.02 4.84 -14.84
CA THR A 173 -3.56 3.57 -15.42
C THR A 173 -4.13 2.38 -14.65
N PHE A 174 -4.15 2.45 -13.31
CA PHE A 174 -4.78 1.41 -12.50
C PHE A 174 -6.29 1.34 -12.72
N ARG A 175 -6.97 2.49 -12.84
CA ARG A 175 -8.42 2.55 -13.10
C ARG A 175 -8.76 1.94 -14.46
N THR A 176 -7.94 2.19 -15.49
CA THR A 176 -8.11 1.73 -16.86
C THR A 176 -7.34 0.45 -17.17
N PHE A 177 -6.84 -0.26 -16.15
CA PHE A 177 -6.05 -1.47 -16.36
C PHE A 177 -6.84 -2.51 -17.18
N GLY A 178 -6.24 -2.96 -18.28
CA GLY A 178 -6.84 -3.91 -19.21
C GLY A 178 -7.74 -3.28 -20.28
N ASP A 179 -7.87 -1.97 -20.36
CA ASP A 179 -8.55 -1.29 -21.49
C ASP A 179 -7.73 -1.39 -22.78
N PRO A 180 -8.33 -1.60 -23.97
CA PRO A 180 -9.74 -1.93 -24.25
C PRO A 180 -10.05 -3.43 -24.26
N VAL A 181 -9.09 -4.28 -23.86
CA VAL A 181 -9.20 -5.74 -23.93
C VAL A 181 -10.28 -6.29 -22.98
N LEU A 182 -10.38 -5.71 -21.78
CA LEU A 182 -11.34 -6.08 -20.74
C LEU A 182 -12.58 -5.19 -20.77
N THR A 183 -13.74 -5.81 -20.58
CA THR A 183 -14.99 -5.07 -20.31
C THR A 183 -14.92 -4.36 -18.96
N SER A 184 -15.74 -3.32 -18.75
CA SER A 184 -15.77 -2.57 -17.49
C SER A 184 -15.95 -3.48 -16.26
N ARG A 185 -16.77 -4.54 -16.36
CA ARG A 185 -16.96 -5.51 -15.27
C ARG A 185 -15.75 -6.40 -15.03
N GLU A 186 -15.04 -6.79 -16.08
CA GLU A 186 -13.79 -7.55 -15.93
C GLU A 186 -12.68 -6.66 -15.35
N GLN A 187 -12.64 -5.37 -15.67
CA GLN A 187 -11.73 -4.40 -15.05
C GLN A 187 -12.02 -4.22 -13.55
N ASP A 188 -13.30 -4.10 -13.16
CA ASP A 188 -13.69 -4.05 -11.75
C ASP A 188 -13.22 -5.30 -10.97
N VAL A 189 -13.42 -6.49 -11.56
CA VAL A 189 -12.96 -7.75 -10.98
C VAL A 189 -11.42 -7.80 -10.92
N ALA A 190 -10.71 -7.41 -11.98
CA ALA A 190 -9.25 -7.39 -12.02
C ALA A 190 -8.67 -6.47 -10.94
N ARG A 191 -9.22 -5.26 -10.75
CA ARG A 191 -8.78 -4.32 -9.70
C ARG A 191 -8.95 -4.87 -8.29
N LEU A 192 -10.07 -5.55 -8.02
CA LEU A 192 -10.30 -6.18 -6.72
C LEU A 192 -9.38 -7.39 -6.49
N ILE A 193 -9.11 -8.17 -7.54
CA ILE A 193 -8.14 -9.27 -7.49
C ILE A 193 -6.73 -8.72 -7.18
N LEU A 194 -6.30 -7.65 -7.86
CA LEU A 194 -4.99 -7.01 -7.64
C LEU A 194 -4.84 -6.42 -6.22
N ARG A 195 -5.96 -6.10 -5.56
CA ARG A 195 -6.00 -5.68 -4.15
C ARG A 195 -6.08 -6.85 -3.17
N GLY A 196 -6.13 -8.09 -3.65
CA GLY A 196 -6.14 -9.28 -2.81
C GLY A 196 -7.53 -9.72 -2.31
N HIS A 197 -8.62 -9.28 -2.93
CA HIS A 197 -9.95 -9.75 -2.54
C HIS A 197 -10.23 -11.17 -3.04
N SER A 198 -10.86 -11.99 -2.19
CA SER A 198 -11.33 -13.32 -2.56
C SER A 198 -12.51 -13.27 -3.52
N SER A 199 -12.84 -14.39 -4.18
CA SER A 199 -14.03 -14.46 -5.04
C SER A 199 -15.33 -14.17 -4.29
N GLU A 200 -15.39 -14.49 -2.99
CA GLU A 200 -16.54 -14.18 -2.14
C GLU A 200 -16.60 -12.69 -1.79
N SER A 201 -15.46 -12.10 -1.43
CA SER A 201 -15.38 -10.66 -1.19
C SER A 201 -15.72 -9.86 -2.44
N ILE A 202 -15.21 -10.25 -3.61
CA ILE A 202 -15.51 -9.59 -4.89
C ILE A 202 -17.01 -9.64 -5.18
N ALA A 203 -17.64 -10.81 -4.99
CA ALA A 203 -19.07 -11.00 -5.18
C ALA A 203 -19.88 -10.01 -4.33
N ARG A 204 -19.51 -9.88 -3.05
CA ARG A 204 -20.12 -8.93 -2.10
C ARG A 204 -19.91 -7.48 -2.52
N HIS A 205 -18.69 -7.10 -2.91
CA HIS A 205 -18.35 -5.75 -3.35
C HIS A 205 -19.09 -5.31 -4.61
N LEU A 206 -19.31 -6.24 -5.55
CA LEU A 206 -19.94 -5.94 -6.85
C LEU A 206 -21.44 -6.25 -6.89
N GLY A 207 -22.02 -6.81 -5.82
CA GLY A 207 -23.42 -7.21 -5.78
C GLY A 207 -23.78 -8.33 -6.76
N ILE A 208 -22.86 -9.28 -6.98
CA ILE A 208 -23.03 -10.42 -7.91
C ILE A 208 -22.76 -11.75 -7.19
N THR A 209 -22.97 -12.87 -7.87
CA THR A 209 -22.67 -14.20 -7.28
C THR A 209 -21.20 -14.57 -7.43
N THR A 210 -20.69 -15.42 -6.54
CA THR A 210 -19.33 -15.99 -6.65
C THR A 210 -19.14 -16.77 -7.95
N ALA A 211 -20.19 -17.42 -8.47
CA ALA A 211 -20.17 -18.09 -9.77
C ALA A 211 -19.95 -17.07 -10.92
N THR A 212 -20.62 -15.92 -10.86
CA THR A 212 -20.43 -14.81 -11.81
C THR A 212 -19.00 -14.27 -11.74
N VAL A 213 -18.43 -14.11 -10.55
CA VAL A 213 -17.02 -13.71 -10.38
C VAL A 213 -16.07 -14.70 -11.05
N LYS A 214 -16.27 -16.01 -10.85
CA LYS A 214 -15.45 -17.06 -11.49
C LYS A 214 -15.51 -16.97 -13.02
N ILE A 215 -16.68 -16.67 -13.59
CA ILE A 215 -16.84 -16.46 -15.04
C ILE A 215 -16.04 -15.24 -15.50
N HIS A 216 -16.18 -14.09 -14.81
CA HIS A 216 -15.41 -12.90 -15.14
C HIS A 216 -13.90 -13.15 -15.04
N ARG A 217 -13.44 -13.86 -14.00
CA ARG A 217 -12.03 -14.22 -13.83
C ARG A 217 -11.52 -15.11 -14.96
N ARG A 218 -12.27 -16.14 -15.36
CA ARG A 218 -11.92 -16.99 -16.49
C ARG A 218 -11.84 -16.19 -17.80
N ASN A 219 -12.81 -15.32 -18.04
CA ASN A 219 -12.87 -14.52 -19.26
C ASN A 219 -11.74 -13.49 -19.31
N LEU A 220 -11.46 -12.80 -18.19
CA LEU A 220 -10.37 -11.84 -18.12
C LEU A 220 -9.01 -12.51 -18.29
N TYR A 221 -8.81 -13.70 -17.71
CA TYR A 221 -7.56 -14.47 -17.87
C TYR A 221 -7.35 -14.89 -19.33
N ALA A 222 -8.40 -15.41 -19.97
CA ALA A 222 -8.34 -15.77 -21.38
C ALA A 222 -8.06 -14.55 -22.28
N LYS A 223 -8.67 -13.40 -22.00
CA LYS A 223 -8.48 -12.16 -22.77
C LYS A 223 -7.08 -11.55 -22.61
N LEU A 224 -6.51 -11.63 -21.41
CA LEU A 224 -5.14 -11.18 -21.14
C LEU A 224 -4.08 -12.23 -21.48
N ASN A 225 -4.49 -13.42 -21.94
CA ASN A 225 -3.63 -14.55 -22.22
C ASN A 225 -2.75 -14.95 -21.02
N ILE A 226 -3.37 -15.04 -19.84
CA ILE A 226 -2.75 -15.44 -18.58
C ILE A 226 -3.49 -16.63 -17.96
N SER A 227 -2.80 -17.31 -17.06
CA SER A 227 -3.24 -18.51 -16.36
C SER A 227 -3.23 -18.35 -14.83
N SER A 228 -2.56 -17.33 -14.30
CA SER A 228 -2.37 -17.16 -12.86
C SER A 228 -2.55 -15.71 -12.38
N LEU A 229 -2.77 -15.58 -11.07
CA LEU A 229 -2.77 -14.28 -10.40
C LEU A 229 -1.38 -13.63 -10.41
N SER A 230 -0.32 -14.42 -10.28
CA SER A 230 1.05 -13.91 -10.38
C SER A 230 1.31 -13.26 -11.75
N GLU A 231 0.81 -13.86 -12.83
CA GLU A 231 0.90 -13.26 -14.17
C GLU A 231 0.05 -11.98 -14.28
N LEU A 232 -1.15 -11.94 -13.70
CA LEU A 232 -1.96 -10.71 -13.65
C LEU A 232 -1.21 -9.58 -12.93
N PHE A 233 -0.56 -9.91 -11.80
CA PHE A 233 0.21 -8.96 -11.02
C PHE A 233 1.45 -8.50 -11.78
N ALA A 234 2.18 -9.42 -12.42
CA ALA A 234 3.33 -9.09 -13.25
C ALA A 234 2.95 -8.15 -14.40
N LEU A 235 1.84 -8.42 -15.10
CA LEU A 235 1.31 -7.51 -16.13
C LEU A 235 1.00 -6.13 -15.57
N PHE A 236 0.42 -6.06 -14.37
CA PHE A 236 0.14 -4.79 -13.72
C PHE A 236 1.42 -4.01 -13.38
N ILE A 237 2.43 -4.66 -12.81
CA ILE A 237 3.71 -4.03 -12.51
C ILE A 237 4.44 -3.58 -13.79
N ASP A 238 4.38 -4.35 -14.86
CA ASP A 238 4.96 -3.98 -16.16
C ASP A 238 4.28 -2.73 -16.75
N VAL A 239 2.95 -2.68 -16.67
CA VAL A 239 2.16 -1.50 -17.06
C VAL A 239 2.56 -0.28 -16.21
N LEU A 240 2.76 -0.43 -14.89
CA LEU A 240 3.23 0.66 -14.03
C LEU A 240 4.66 1.11 -14.36
N SER A 241 5.54 0.17 -14.71
CA SER A 241 6.94 0.44 -15.02
C SER A 241 7.11 1.16 -16.36
N THR A 242 6.27 0.82 -17.35
CA THR A 242 6.21 1.49 -18.66
C THR A 242 5.47 2.82 -18.60
N ALA A 243 4.55 2.97 -17.65
CA ALA A 243 3.80 4.20 -17.38
C ALA A 243 4.63 5.28 -16.64
N SER A 244 5.77 4.93 -16.06
CA SER A 244 6.63 5.93 -15.42
C SER A 244 7.33 6.75 -16.52
N PRO A 245 7.10 8.07 -16.62
CA PRO A 245 7.82 8.92 -17.56
C PRO A 245 9.26 8.96 -17.07
N VAL A 246 10.09 8.09 -17.63
CA VAL A 246 11.53 8.23 -17.56
C VAL A 246 11.83 9.65 -18.02
N GLU A 247 12.53 10.43 -17.18
CA GLU A 247 13.18 11.67 -17.59
C GLU A 247 14.15 11.35 -18.74
N ASN A 248 13.63 11.27 -19.96
CA ASN A 248 14.45 11.26 -21.16
C ASN A 248 14.92 12.69 -21.40
N GLY A 249 15.96 13.06 -20.65
CA GLY A 249 16.61 14.36 -20.70
C GLY A 249 18.13 14.23 -20.64
N ALA A 250 18.74 13.60 -21.65
CA ALA A 250 20.09 13.95 -22.12
C ALA A 250 20.33 13.30 -23.49
N GLY A 251 19.77 13.92 -24.53
CA GLY A 251 20.19 13.67 -25.90
C GLY A 251 21.41 14.52 -26.24
N ARG A 252 22.35 13.86 -26.93
CA ARG A 252 23.38 14.39 -27.85
C ARG A 252 24.60 15.05 -27.24
#